data_AF-A4E864-F1
#
_entry.id   AF-A4E864-F1
#
_cell.length_a   1.000
_cell.length_b   1.000
_cell.length_c   1.000
_cell.angle_alpha   90.00
_cell.angle_beta   90.00
_cell.angle_gamma   90.00
#
_symmetry.space_group_name_H-M   'P 1'
#
loop_
_entity.id
_entity.type
_entity.pdbx_description
1 polymer ?
#
loop_
_entity_poly.entity_id
_entity_poly.type
_entity_poly.pdbx_seq_one_letter_code
_entity_poly.pdbx_strand_id
1 'polypeptide(L)'
;MSAARKTLKILALIYFVLGIASLVIGIAGIATGKLESTYGSNAMLAAVVLVAKGVVDLAAGVAGIKGANKPSQVDGAFKLGIVAAVATLVQAVLTLPALGGSSVNIVAFVIVVYDLFFVQQAHAVKAENKDRL
;
A
#
# COMPACT_ATOMS: atom_id res chain seq x y z
N MET A 1 -10.41 9.78 21.96
CA MET A 1 -9.90 9.46 20.61
C MET A 1 -11.02 8.74 19.86
N SER A 2 -11.44 9.25 18.69
CA SER A 2 -12.54 8.64 17.89
C SER A 2 -12.19 7.22 17.46
N ALA A 3 -13.21 6.39 17.22
CA ALA A 3 -13.07 5.05 16.65
C ALA A 3 -12.32 5.07 15.31
N ALA A 4 -12.67 5.99 14.39
CA ALA A 4 -12.00 6.12 13.10
C ALA A 4 -10.49 6.39 13.23
N ARG A 5 -10.11 7.22 14.21
CA ARG A 5 -8.69 7.51 14.51
C ARG A 5 -7.96 6.31 15.09
N LYS A 6 -8.60 5.51 15.94
CA LYS A 6 -8.00 4.26 16.45
C LYS A 6 -7.80 3.26 15.32
N THR A 7 -8.82 3.05 14.49
CA THR A 7 -8.77 2.14 13.34
C THR A 7 -7.70 2.57 12.34
N LEU A 8 -7.64 3.86 11.97
CA LEU A 8 -6.62 4.40 11.06
C LEU A 8 -5.20 4.14 11.58
N LYS A 9 -4.97 4.23 12.89
CA LYS A 9 -3.66 3.97 13.50
C LYS A 9 -3.24 2.51 13.39
N ILE A 10 -4.18 1.58 13.56
CA ILE A 10 -3.94 0.14 13.40
C ILE A 10 -3.65 -0.18 11.94
N LEU A 11 -4.47 0.33 11.02
CA LEU A 11 -4.23 0.15 9.60
C LEU A 11 -2.87 0.72 9.21
N ALA A 12 -2.54 1.94 9.63
CA ALA A 12 -1.24 2.55 9.34
C ALA A 12 -0.04 1.71 9.81
N LEU A 13 -0.16 0.99 10.94
CA LEU A 13 0.87 0.06 11.40
C LEU A 13 1.01 -1.15 10.46
N ILE A 14 -0.11 -1.68 9.96
CA ILE A 14 -0.10 -2.78 8.98
C ILE A 14 0.59 -2.32 7.68
N TYR A 15 0.28 -1.10 7.19
CA TYR A 15 0.94 -0.51 6.03
C TYR A 15 2.46 -0.43 6.19
N PHE A 16 2.91 -0.04 7.39
CA PHE A 16 4.33 0.03 7.69
C PHE A 16 4.99 -1.35 7.57
N VAL A 17 4.37 -2.39 8.13
CA VAL A 17 4.87 -3.77 8.04
C VAL A 17 4.83 -4.29 6.60
N LEU A 18 3.75 -4.04 5.86
CA LEU A 18 3.62 -4.42 4.45
C LEU A 18 4.67 -3.73 3.57
N GLY A 19 4.98 -2.46 3.85
CA GLY A 19 6.02 -1.72 3.16
C GLY A 19 7.40 -2.36 3.33
N ILE A 20 7.77 -2.74 4.56
CA ILE A 20 9.01 -3.48 4.83
C ILE A 20 9.02 -4.81 4.08
N ALA A 21 7.93 -5.59 4.17
CA ALA A 21 7.84 -6.88 3.48
C ALA A 21 8.00 -6.73 1.96
N SER A 22 7.38 -5.70 1.36
CA SER A 22 7.49 -5.42 -0.07
C SER A 22 8.92 -5.07 -0.49
N LEU A 23 9.62 -4.26 0.30
CA LEU A 23 11.03 -3.94 0.05
C LEU A 23 11.91 -5.18 0.13
N VAL A 24 11.73 -6.01 1.15
CA VAL A 24 12.48 -7.26 1.31
C VAL A 24 12.22 -8.20 0.13
N ILE A 25 10.97 -8.39 -0.27
CA ILE A 25 10.61 -9.25 -1.42
C ILE A 25 11.18 -8.70 -2.72
N GLY A 26 11.10 -7.39 -2.95
CA GLY A 26 11.65 -6.75 -4.15
C GLY A 26 13.16 -6.94 -4.23
N ILE A 27 13.90 -6.59 -3.17
CA ILE A 27 15.37 -6.66 -3.13
C ILE A 27 15.86 -8.12 -3.18
N ALA A 28 15.31 -8.99 -2.33
CA ALA A 28 15.69 -10.40 -2.32
C ALA A 28 15.26 -11.11 -3.61
N GLY A 29 14.13 -10.72 -4.18
CA GLY A 29 13.63 -11.24 -5.45
C GLY A 29 14.56 -10.93 -6.63
N ILE A 30 15.14 -9.73 -6.67
CA ILE A 30 16.21 -9.37 -7.62
C ILE A 30 17.44 -10.24 -7.37
N ALA A 31 17.93 -10.27 -6.12
CA ALA A 31 19.17 -10.96 -5.78
C ALA A 31 19.13 -12.48 -6.02
N THR A 32 17.94 -13.09 -5.95
CA THR A 32 17.74 -14.54 -6.08
C THR A 32 17.18 -14.98 -7.42
N GLY A 33 16.87 -14.06 -8.34
CA GLY A 33 16.22 -14.36 -9.63
C GLY A 33 14.78 -14.88 -9.51
N LYS A 34 14.21 -14.95 -8.31
CA LYS A 34 12.87 -15.53 -8.06
C LYS A 34 11.71 -14.69 -8.60
N LEU A 35 11.96 -13.46 -9.05
CA LEU A 35 10.92 -12.64 -9.68
C LEU A 35 10.57 -13.14 -11.09
N GLU A 36 11.50 -13.79 -11.80
CA GLU A 36 11.27 -14.29 -13.15
C GLU A 36 10.20 -15.39 -13.19
N SER A 37 10.12 -16.23 -12.15
CA SER A 37 9.10 -17.29 -12.08
C SER A 37 7.68 -16.76 -11.83
N THR A 38 7.54 -15.53 -11.30
CA THR A 38 6.25 -14.93 -10.95
C THR A 38 5.81 -13.87 -11.97
N TYR A 39 6.75 -13.05 -12.42
CA TYR A 39 6.51 -11.89 -13.28
C TYR A 39 7.05 -12.06 -14.71
N GLY A 40 7.68 -13.21 -15.02
CA GLY A 40 8.18 -13.54 -16.35
C GLY A 40 9.10 -12.47 -16.93
N SER A 41 8.84 -12.07 -18.17
CA SER A 41 9.62 -11.04 -18.89
C SER A 41 9.58 -9.65 -18.22
N ASN A 42 8.64 -9.42 -17.31
CA ASN A 42 8.51 -8.14 -16.58
C ASN A 42 9.23 -8.15 -15.22
N ALA A 43 10.07 -9.13 -14.91
CA ALA A 43 10.69 -9.28 -13.59
C ALA A 43 11.39 -8.00 -13.09
N MET A 44 12.16 -7.33 -13.96
CA MET A 44 12.86 -6.08 -13.59
C MET A 44 11.88 -4.94 -13.31
N LEU A 45 10.85 -4.77 -14.15
CA LEU A 45 9.82 -3.76 -13.94
C LEU A 45 9.02 -4.04 -12.67
N ALA A 46 8.66 -5.30 -12.42
CA ALA A 46 7.96 -5.72 -11.21
C ALA A 46 8.80 -5.48 -9.94
N ALA A 47 10.11 -5.67 -10.02
CA ALA A 47 11.01 -5.37 -8.92
C ALA A 47 11.00 -3.87 -8.57
N VAL A 48 11.06 -3.01 -9.59
CA VAL A 48 10.96 -1.55 -9.41
C VAL A 48 9.60 -1.18 -8.80
N VAL A 49 8.51 -1.76 -9.29
CA VAL A 49 7.15 -1.54 -8.75
C VAL A 49 7.05 -2.00 -7.30
N LEU A 50 7.59 -3.17 -6.96
CA LEU A 50 7.63 -3.71 -5.59
C LEU A 50 8.38 -2.78 -4.62
N VAL A 51 9.53 -2.26 -5.06
CA VAL A 51 10.33 -1.34 -4.24
C VAL A 51 9.62 -0.01 -4.08
N ALA A 52 9.11 0.57 -5.18
CA ALA A 52 8.36 1.82 -5.15
C ALA A 52 7.11 1.70 -4.27
N LYS A 53 6.34 0.61 -4.41
CA LYS A 53 5.22 0.28 -3.53
C LYS A 53 5.65 0.22 -2.08
N GLY A 54 6.74 -0.49 -1.77
CA GLY A 54 7.26 -0.60 -0.41
C GLY A 54 7.55 0.77 0.22
N VAL A 55 8.13 1.71 -0.54
CA VAL A 55 8.36 3.08 -0.09
C VAL A 55 7.04 3.84 0.12
N VAL A 56 6.08 3.70 -0.79
CA VAL A 56 4.76 4.34 -0.67
C VAL A 56 4.01 3.83 0.55
N ASP A 57 4.01 2.52 0.79
CA ASP A 57 3.36 1.87 1.94
C ASP A 57 3.95 2.34 3.27
N LEU A 58 5.28 2.48 3.34
CA LEU A 58 5.96 3.07 4.50
C LEU A 58 5.53 4.53 4.72
N ALA A 59 5.50 5.33 3.66
CA ALA A 59 5.08 6.73 3.74
C ALA A 59 3.61 6.83 4.17
N ALA A 60 2.73 5.99 3.62
CA ALA A 60 1.32 5.90 3.99
C ALA A 60 1.15 5.49 5.46
N GLY A 61 1.93 4.52 5.95
CA GLY A 61 1.95 4.12 7.35
C GLY A 61 2.37 5.26 8.28
N VAL A 62 3.47 5.95 7.98
CA VAL A 62 3.94 7.09 8.78
C VAL A 62 2.90 8.24 8.75
N ALA A 63 2.36 8.55 7.58
CA ALA A 63 1.34 9.59 7.41
C ALA A 63 0.03 9.20 8.13
N GLY A 64 -0.37 7.93 8.09
CA GLY A 64 -1.56 7.41 8.77
C GLY A 64 -1.45 7.51 10.28
N ILE A 65 -0.30 7.16 10.86
CA ILE A 65 -0.04 7.33 12.31
C ILE A 65 -0.09 8.82 12.68
N LYS A 66 0.56 9.69 11.87
CA LYS A 66 0.52 11.15 12.09
C LYS A 66 -0.91 11.69 12.00
N GLY A 67 -1.67 11.33 10.98
CA GLY A 67 -3.06 11.74 10.77
C GLY A 67 -4.02 11.25 11.86
N ALA A 68 -3.83 10.02 12.35
CA ALA A 68 -4.61 9.49 13.46
C ALA A 68 -4.37 10.25 14.78
N ASN A 69 -3.13 10.66 15.03
CA ASN A 69 -2.76 11.41 16.23
C ASN A 69 -3.07 12.91 16.10
N LYS A 70 -2.86 13.50 14.91
CA LYS A 70 -3.09 14.90 14.54
C LYS A 70 -4.00 14.97 13.30
N PRO A 71 -5.32 15.06 13.47
CA PRO A 71 -6.28 14.97 12.36
C PRO A 71 -6.11 16.05 11.28
N SER A 72 -5.55 17.22 11.62
CA SER A 72 -5.20 18.25 10.65
C SER A 72 -4.18 17.82 9.59
N GLN A 73 -3.42 16.74 9.85
CA GLN A 73 -2.41 16.20 8.93
C GLN A 73 -2.87 14.95 8.17
N VAL A 74 -4.15 14.55 8.30
CA VAL A 74 -4.65 13.30 7.70
C VAL A 74 -4.74 13.32 6.17
N ASP A 75 -4.70 14.51 5.55
CA ASP A 75 -4.74 14.65 4.09
C ASP A 75 -3.58 13.92 3.39
N GLY A 76 -2.40 13.89 4.02
CA GLY A 76 -1.26 13.13 3.53
C GLY A 76 -1.52 11.62 3.52
N ALA A 77 -2.14 11.09 4.57
CA ALA A 77 -2.52 9.68 4.64
C ALA A 77 -3.54 9.31 3.56
N PHE A 78 -4.55 10.15 3.35
CA PHE A 78 -5.57 9.94 2.32
C PHE A 78 -4.96 9.85 0.92
N LYS A 79 -4.11 10.82 0.55
CA LYS A 79 -3.44 10.84 -0.76
C LYS A 79 -2.51 9.66 -0.96
N LEU A 80 -1.69 9.35 0.04
CA LEU A 80 -0.75 8.23 -0.03
C LEU A 80 -1.46 6.87 -0.07
N GLY A 81 -2.60 6.72 0.61
CA GLY A 81 -3.42 5.51 0.51
C GLY A 81 -3.97 5.27 -0.90
N ILE A 82 -4.35 6.34 -1.62
CA ILE A 82 -4.76 6.23 -3.03
C ILE A 82 -3.58 5.79 -3.90
N VAL A 83 -2.41 6.42 -3.71
CA VAL A 83 -1.19 6.05 -4.47
C VAL A 83 -0.80 4.59 -4.19
N ALA A 84 -0.91 4.14 -2.94
CA ALA A 84 -0.67 2.75 -2.57
C ALA A 84 -1.64 1.80 -3.27
N ALA A 85 -2.95 2.09 -3.27
CA ALA A 85 -3.95 1.29 -3.98
C ALA A 85 -3.62 1.14 -5.48
N VAL A 86 -3.23 2.25 -6.12
CA VAL A 86 -2.82 2.23 -7.53
C VAL A 86 -1.55 1.39 -7.72
N ALA A 87 -0.55 1.53 -6.86
CA ALA A 87 0.67 0.74 -6.92
C ALA A 87 0.40 -0.77 -6.76
N THR A 88 -0.49 -1.13 -5.84
CA THR A 88 -0.94 -2.53 -5.65
C THR A 88 -1.66 -3.05 -6.89
N LEU A 89 -2.52 -2.24 -7.53
CA LEU A 89 -3.21 -2.62 -8.77
C LEU A 89 -2.22 -2.83 -9.92
N VAL A 90 -1.26 -1.92 -10.10
CA VAL A 90 -0.21 -2.06 -11.12
C VAL A 90 0.59 -3.35 -10.88
N GLN A 91 0.98 -3.61 -9.63
CA GLN A 91 1.66 -4.84 -9.26
C GLN A 91 0.82 -6.09 -9.60
N ALA A 92 -0.47 -6.09 -9.26
CA ALA A 92 -1.38 -7.21 -9.54
C ALA A 92 -1.51 -7.48 -11.04
N VAL A 93 -1.58 -6.41 -11.84
CA VAL A 93 -1.67 -6.48 -13.30
C VAL A 93 -0.41 -7.13 -13.88
N LEU A 94 0.77 -6.82 -13.35
CA LEU A 94 2.04 -7.42 -13.82
C LEU A 94 2.16 -8.93 -13.57
N THR A 95 1.35 -9.53 -12.70
CA THR A 95 1.34 -11.00 -12.52
C THR A 95 0.42 -11.71 -13.51
N LEU A 96 -0.44 -10.98 -14.22
CA LEU A 96 -1.44 -11.58 -15.11
C LEU A 96 -0.77 -12.34 -16.28
N PRO A 97 -1.26 -13.55 -16.62
CA PRO A 97 -0.74 -14.32 -17.76
C PRO A 97 -0.76 -13.55 -19.08
N ALA A 98 -1.79 -12.73 -19.31
CA ALA A 98 -1.92 -11.91 -20.52
C ALA A 98 -0.79 -10.87 -20.69
N LEU A 99 -0.08 -10.53 -19.61
CA LEU A 99 1.05 -9.61 -19.62
C LEU A 99 2.39 -10.31 -19.42
N GLY A 100 2.42 -11.65 -19.48
CA GLY A 100 3.65 -12.44 -19.32
C GLY A 100 3.98 -12.82 -17.88
N GLY A 101 3.07 -12.57 -16.93
CA GLY A 101 3.17 -13.11 -15.57
C GLY A 101 2.70 -14.57 -15.46
N SER A 102 2.90 -15.18 -14.30
CA SER A 102 2.62 -16.61 -14.10
C SER A 102 1.15 -16.92 -13.78
N SER A 103 0.47 -16.04 -13.01
CA SER A 103 -0.90 -16.28 -12.54
C SER A 103 -1.54 -15.04 -11.90
N VAL A 104 -2.87 -15.09 -11.71
CA VAL A 104 -3.61 -14.04 -10.99
C VAL A 104 -3.18 -14.02 -9.52
N ASN A 105 -2.64 -12.90 -9.05
CA ASN A 105 -2.20 -12.74 -7.67
C ASN A 105 -3.39 -12.32 -6.77
N ILE A 106 -4.03 -13.31 -6.14
CA ILE A 106 -5.16 -13.11 -5.23
C ILE A 106 -4.75 -12.26 -4.01
N VAL A 107 -3.52 -12.41 -3.52
CA VAL A 107 -3.01 -11.64 -2.37
C VAL A 107 -2.99 -10.14 -2.70
N ALA A 108 -2.61 -9.77 -3.92
CA ALA A 108 -2.63 -8.38 -4.35
C ALA A 108 -4.06 -7.79 -4.32
N PHE A 109 -5.08 -8.59 -4.68
CA PHE A 109 -6.47 -8.14 -4.60
C PHE A 109 -6.93 -7.89 -3.16
N VAL A 110 -6.54 -8.77 -2.22
CA VAL A 110 -6.80 -8.56 -0.78
C VAL A 110 -6.13 -7.28 -0.29
N ILE A 111 -4.91 -6.99 -0.74
CA ILE A 111 -4.20 -5.75 -0.39
C ILE A 111 -4.93 -4.53 -0.95
N VAL A 112 -5.46 -4.58 -2.18
CA VAL A 112 -6.26 -3.46 -2.73
C VAL A 112 -7.50 -3.18 -1.87
N VAL A 113 -8.21 -4.21 -1.42
CA VAL A 113 -9.37 -4.03 -0.52
C VAL A 113 -8.94 -3.36 0.79
N TYR A 114 -7.80 -3.77 1.33
CA TYR A 114 -7.22 -3.14 2.50
C TYR A 114 -6.83 -1.67 2.25
N ASP A 115 -6.22 -1.35 1.10
CA ASP A 115 -5.84 0.01 0.69
C ASP A 115 -7.08 0.92 0.64
N LEU A 116 -8.16 0.43 0.03
CA LEU A 116 -9.44 1.15 -0.04
C LEU A 116 -10.03 1.39 1.35
N PHE A 117 -9.96 0.39 2.24
CA PHE A 117 -10.43 0.55 3.61
C PHE A 117 -9.62 1.60 4.38
N PHE A 118 -8.29 1.63 4.19
CA PHE A 118 -7.45 2.68 4.76
C PHE A 118 -7.81 4.07 4.26
N VAL A 119 -8.02 4.23 2.94
CA VAL A 119 -8.46 5.49 2.34
C VAL A 119 -9.79 5.95 2.92
N GLN A 120 -10.75 5.03 3.13
CA GLN A 120 -12.03 5.35 3.76
C GLN A 120 -11.86 5.84 5.20
N GLN A 121 -11.00 5.20 6.00
CA GLN A 121 -10.74 5.64 7.37
C GLN A 121 -10.02 6.99 7.42
N ALA A 122 -9.07 7.23 6.52
CA ALA A 122 -8.41 8.53 6.40
C ALA A 122 -9.41 9.64 6.01
N HIS A 123 -10.34 9.33 5.10
CA HIS A 123 -11.42 10.25 4.73
C HIS A 123 -12.37 10.54 5.89
N ALA A 124 -12.77 9.52 6.66
CA ALA A 124 -13.64 9.69 7.84
C ALA A 124 -12.97 10.60 8.88
N VAL A 125 -11.69 10.38 9.18
CA VAL A 125 -10.92 11.24 10.10
C VAL A 125 -10.79 12.67 9.55
N LYS A 126 -10.69 12.85 8.23
CA LYS A 126 -10.69 14.17 7.58
C LYS A 126 -12.02 14.89 7.75
N ALA A 127 -13.14 14.19 7.59
CA ALA A 127 -14.48 14.72 7.81
C ALA A 127 -14.68 15.14 9.29
N GLU A 128 -14.34 14.25 10.24
CA GLU A 128 -14.39 14.56 11.68
C GLU A 128 -13.59 15.82 12.07
N ASN A 129 -12.50 16.12 11.36
CA ASN A 129 -11.70 17.31 11.66
C ASN A 129 -12.33 18.59 11.11
N LYS A 130 -13.10 18.52 10.02
CA LYS A 130 -13.81 19.67 9.46
C LYS A 130 -14.99 20.09 10.31
N ASP A 131 -15.73 19.14 10.87
CA ASP A 131 -16.90 19.41 11.73
C ASP A 131 -16.55 20.04 13.08
N ARG A 132 -15.26 20.18 13.39
CA ARG A 132 -14.75 20.69 14.66
C ARG A 132 -14.11 22.08 14.56
N LEU A 133 -14.15 22.69 13.37
CA LEU A 133 -13.72 24.06 13.07
C LEU A 133 -14.95 24.93 12.83
#